data_AF-A0A3Q9T028-F1
#
_entry.id   AF-A0A3Q9T028-F1
#
_cell.length_a   1.000
_cell.length_b   1.000
_cell.length_c   1.000
_cell.angle_alpha   90.00
_cell.angle_beta   90.00
_cell.angle_gamma   90.00
#
_symmetry.space_group_name_H-M   'P 1'
#
loop_
_entity.id
_entity.type
_entity.pdbx_description
1 polymer ?
#
loop_
_entity_poly.entity_id
_entity_poly.type
_entity_poly.pdbx_seq_one_letter_code
_entity_poly.pdbx_strand_id
1 'polypeptide(L)'
;SFISLIFVFMFLFLNVFYLTQIKAIQTLSDVLSTKELGEITSKDLKVTKEEIIRQIKEKNSDLKDKNLQIVGEPTETKATVKSDDYTGQVNVTFTVKPKEVSKV
;
A
#
# COMPACT_ATOMS: atom_id res chain seq x y z
N SER A 1 40.84 26.20 16.75
CA SER A 1 41.56 25.37 15.76
C SER A 1 40.62 25.07 14.60
N PHE A 2 41.10 25.12 13.35
CA PHE A 2 40.31 24.80 12.14
C PHE A 2 39.60 23.43 12.22
N ILE A 3 40.21 22.48 12.94
CA ILE A 3 39.64 21.15 13.22
C ILE A 3 38.29 21.25 13.94
N SER A 4 38.16 22.15 14.92
CA SER A 4 36.91 22.31 15.68
C SER A 4 35.78 22.88 14.82
N LEU A 5 36.10 23.76 13.87
CA LEU A 5 35.14 24.33 12.93
C LEU A 5 34.63 23.27 11.95
N ILE A 6 35.52 22.40 11.46
CA ILE A 6 35.16 21.24 10.62
C ILE A 6 34.22 20.29 11.37
N PHE A 7 34.46 20.00 12.65
CA PHE A 7 33.58 19.13 13.44
C PHE A 7 32.17 19.71 13.63
N VAL A 8 32.06 21.03 13.82
CA VAL A 8 30.75 21.70 13.91
C VAL A 8 30.01 21.61 12.58
N PHE A 9 30.68 21.85 11.46
CA PHE A 9 30.07 21.71 10.14
C PHE A 9 29.69 20.25 9.85
N MET A 10 30.55 19.28 10.15
CA MET A 10 30.29 17.85 9.93
C MET A 10 29.07 17.39 10.75
N PHE A 11 28.93 17.85 11.99
CA PHE A 11 27.76 17.56 12.82
C PHE A 11 26.48 18.18 12.25
N LEU A 12 26.54 19.42 11.76
CA LEU A 12 25.39 20.08 11.10
C LEU A 12 24.99 19.35 9.82
N PHE A 13 25.95 18.98 8.96
CA PHE A 13 25.68 18.20 7.75
C PHE A 13 25.15 16.81 8.07
N LEU A 14 25.65 16.14 9.11
CA LEU A 14 25.15 14.82 9.52
C LEU A 14 23.70 14.89 10.03
N ASN A 15 23.34 15.93 10.79
CA ASN A 15 21.95 16.15 11.22
C ASN A 15 21.03 16.50 10.05
N VAL A 16 21.44 17.43 9.17
CA VAL A 16 20.66 17.81 7.98
C VAL A 16 20.50 16.61 7.03
N PHE A 17 21.55 15.82 6.83
CA PHE A 17 21.51 14.61 6.02
C PHE A 17 20.61 13.53 6.65
N TYR A 18 20.67 13.34 7.97
CA TYR A 18 19.77 12.43 8.68
C TYR A 18 18.30 12.85 8.56
N LEU A 19 18.02 14.16 8.60
CA LEU A 19 16.67 14.71 8.38
C LEU A 19 16.18 14.50 6.94
N THR A 20 17.03 14.58 5.93
CA THR A 20 16.66 14.24 4.54
C THR A 20 16.41 12.75 4.31
N GLN A 21 16.98 11.89 5.16
CA GLN A 21 16.76 10.44 5.17
C GLN A 21 15.49 10.03 5.92
N ILE A 22 14.85 10.96 6.64
CA ILE A 22 13.42 10.85 6.94
C ILE A 22 12.75 10.96 5.57
N LYS A 23 12.64 9.81 4.88
CA LYS A 23 11.79 9.61 3.70
C LYS A 23 10.56 10.48 3.89
N ALA A 24 10.21 11.29 2.90
CA ALA A 24 8.88 11.87 2.84
C ALA A 24 7.89 10.75 3.21
N ILE A 25 7.24 10.87 4.37
CA ILE A 25 6.38 9.81 4.90
C ILE A 25 5.17 9.82 3.99
N GLN A 26 5.24 9.03 2.92
CA GLN A 26 4.17 8.93 1.96
C GLN A 26 3.11 8.01 2.55
N THR A 27 1.89 8.52 2.64
CA THR A 27 0.79 7.71 3.17
C THR A 27 0.27 6.79 2.08
N LEU A 28 -0.24 5.62 2.47
CA LEU A 28 -0.83 4.69 1.51
C LEU A 28 -2.01 5.34 0.76
N SER A 29 -2.72 6.29 1.40
CA SER A 29 -3.82 7.02 0.77
C SER A 29 -3.39 7.94 -0.37
N ASP A 30 -2.14 8.42 -0.35
CA ASP A 30 -1.61 9.31 -1.39
C ASP A 30 -1.22 8.53 -2.65
N VAL A 31 -0.82 7.26 -2.50
CA VAL A 31 -0.37 6.41 -3.62
C VAL A 31 -1.44 5.45 -4.12
N LEU A 32 -2.38 5.04 -3.25
CA LEU A 32 -3.52 4.20 -3.62
C LEU A 32 -4.63 5.11 -4.17
N SER A 33 -4.47 5.50 -5.43
CA SER A 33 -5.36 6.41 -6.14
C SER A 33 -6.74 5.81 -6.37
N THR A 34 -6.79 4.56 -6.84
CA THR A 34 -8.04 3.85 -7.16
C THR A 34 -8.45 2.96 -5.99
N LYS A 35 -9.40 3.45 -5.18
CA LYS A 35 -9.98 2.75 -4.01
C LYS A 35 -11.18 1.89 -4.35
N GLU A 36 -11.88 2.24 -5.43
CA GLU A 36 -12.99 1.45 -5.98
C GLU A 36 -12.40 0.42 -6.95
N LEU A 37 -12.31 -0.82 -6.49
CA LEU A 37 -11.67 -1.90 -7.25
C LEU A 37 -12.57 -2.48 -8.35
N GLY A 38 -13.86 -2.12 -8.30
CA GLY A 38 -14.88 -2.64 -9.20
C GLY A 38 -15.24 -4.08 -8.87
N GLU A 39 -15.46 -4.86 -9.90
CA GLU A 39 -15.92 -6.24 -9.79
C GLU A 39 -14.76 -7.22 -9.60
N ILE A 40 -14.85 -8.05 -8.57
CA ILE A 40 -13.91 -9.14 -8.29
C ILE A 40 -14.64 -10.46 -8.50
N THR A 41 -14.16 -11.26 -9.45
CA THR A 41 -14.65 -12.62 -9.66
C THR A 41 -14.02 -13.56 -8.64
N SER A 42 -14.85 -14.20 -7.81
CA SER A 42 -14.37 -15.16 -6.80
C SER A 42 -15.29 -16.38 -6.70
N LYS A 43 -14.78 -17.46 -6.12
CA LYS A 43 -15.59 -18.68 -5.88
C LYS A 43 -16.54 -18.45 -4.71
N ASP A 44 -17.77 -18.97 -4.82
CA ASP A 44 -18.76 -18.97 -3.75
C ASP A 44 -19.09 -17.59 -3.15
N LEU A 45 -18.97 -16.52 -3.96
CA LEU A 45 -19.16 -15.12 -3.54
C LEU A 45 -18.26 -14.65 -2.37
N LYS A 46 -17.25 -15.45 -2.02
CA LYS A 46 -16.34 -15.14 -0.91
C LYS A 46 -14.99 -14.75 -1.46
N VAL A 47 -14.78 -13.43 -1.56
CA VAL A 47 -13.49 -12.89 -2.01
C VAL A 47 -12.35 -13.26 -1.05
N THR A 48 -11.22 -13.60 -1.61
CA THR A 48 -9.98 -13.86 -0.88
C THR A 48 -9.11 -12.60 -0.78
N LYS A 49 -8.22 -12.55 0.21
CA LYS A 49 -7.31 -11.41 0.41
C LYS A 49 -6.39 -11.22 -0.79
N GLU A 50 -5.96 -12.32 -1.39
CA GLU A 50 -5.10 -12.38 -2.57
C GLU A 50 -5.80 -11.80 -3.80
N GLU A 51 -7.09 -12.10 -4.00
CA GLU A 51 -7.88 -11.53 -5.11
C GLU A 51 -8.03 -10.01 -4.97
N ILE A 52 -8.25 -9.50 -3.75
CA ILE A 52 -8.31 -8.07 -3.48
C ILE A 52 -6.95 -7.41 -3.77
N ILE A 53 -5.85 -7.97 -3.27
CA ILE A 53 -4.50 -7.45 -3.51
C ILE A 53 -4.17 -7.44 -5.00
N ARG A 54 -4.52 -8.51 -5.72
CA ARG A 54 -4.35 -8.59 -7.17
C ARG A 54 -5.11 -7.46 -7.87
N GLN A 55 -6.37 -7.22 -7.48
CA GLN A 55 -7.18 -6.17 -8.07
C GLN A 55 -6.63 -4.76 -7.77
N ILE A 56 -6.13 -4.53 -6.55
CA ILE A 56 -5.46 -3.28 -6.18
C ILE A 56 -4.25 -3.03 -7.08
N LYS A 57 -3.39 -4.04 -7.27
CA LYS A 57 -2.17 -3.95 -8.10
C LYS A 57 -2.48 -3.78 -9.60
N GLU A 58 -3.59 -4.33 -10.06
CA GLU A 58 -4.07 -4.14 -11.43
C GLU A 58 -4.54 -2.69 -11.66
N LYS A 59 -5.27 -2.10 -10.71
CA LYS A 59 -5.82 -0.74 -10.79
C LYS A 59 -4.84 0.36 -10.39
N ASN A 60 -3.78 0.01 -9.64
CA ASN A 60 -2.77 0.93 -9.15
C ASN A 60 -1.38 0.38 -9.52
N SER A 61 -0.95 0.63 -10.76
CA SER A 61 0.28 0.04 -11.32
C SER A 61 1.54 0.36 -10.50
N ASP A 62 1.58 1.51 -9.84
CA ASP A 62 2.70 1.93 -8.98
C ASP A 62 2.86 1.07 -7.73
N LEU A 63 1.84 0.27 -7.38
CA LEU A 63 1.82 -0.62 -6.24
C LEU A 63 2.12 -2.09 -6.60
N LYS A 64 2.38 -2.42 -7.88
CA LYS A 64 2.58 -3.81 -8.34
C LYS A 64 3.66 -4.55 -7.57
N ASP A 65 4.78 -3.89 -7.32
CA ASP A 65 5.94 -4.47 -6.63
C ASP A 65 5.94 -4.20 -5.12
N LYS A 66 4.89 -3.58 -4.59
CA LYS A 66 4.78 -3.24 -3.17
C LYS A 66 4.19 -4.37 -2.36
N ASN A 67 4.61 -4.46 -1.10
CA ASN A 67 4.05 -5.43 -0.17
C ASN A 67 2.74 -4.86 0.41
N LEU A 68 1.61 -5.39 -0.07
CA LEU A 68 0.27 -5.01 0.40
C LEU A 68 -0.31 -6.13 1.25
N GLN A 69 -1.00 -5.76 2.33
CA GLN A 69 -1.63 -6.71 3.24
C GLN A 69 -3.06 -6.26 3.55
N ILE A 70 -4.00 -7.21 3.58
CA ILE A 70 -5.35 -6.96 4.07
C ILE A 70 -5.35 -7.05 5.60
N VAL A 71 -5.90 -6.04 6.26
CA VAL A 71 -6.06 -5.98 7.71
C VAL A 71 -7.36 -6.67 8.10
N GLY A 72 -7.26 -7.66 8.98
CA GLY A 72 -8.42 -8.44 9.42
C GLY A 72 -9.01 -9.31 8.31
N GLU A 73 -10.31 -9.60 8.41
CA GLU A 73 -11.06 -10.29 7.37
C GLU A 73 -11.81 -9.28 6.49
N PRO A 74 -11.73 -9.40 5.16
CA PRO A 74 -12.52 -8.57 4.27
C PRO A 74 -14.01 -8.86 4.45
N THR A 75 -14.81 -7.82 4.32
CA THR A 75 -16.27 -7.94 4.24
C THR A 75 -16.69 -8.25 2.79
N GLU A 76 -17.98 -8.46 2.55
CA GLU A 76 -18.51 -8.76 1.21
C GLU A 76 -18.19 -7.68 0.16
N THR A 77 -17.99 -6.41 0.56
CA THR A 77 -17.79 -5.29 -0.38
C THR A 77 -16.67 -4.34 0.00
N LYS A 78 -15.99 -4.56 1.12
CA LYS A 78 -14.95 -3.67 1.64
C LYS A 78 -13.81 -4.43 2.25
N ALA A 79 -12.61 -3.88 2.12
CA ALA A 79 -11.43 -4.34 2.84
C ALA A 79 -10.56 -3.16 3.27
N THR A 80 -9.80 -3.37 4.35
CA THR A 80 -8.79 -2.43 4.82
C THR A 80 -7.42 -2.92 4.40
N VAL A 81 -6.63 -2.06 3.79
CA VAL A 81 -5.32 -2.37 3.22
C VAL A 81 -4.25 -1.59 3.96
N LYS A 82 -3.12 -2.25 4.23
CA LYS A 82 -1.89 -1.62 4.72
C LYS A 82 -0.70 -2.05 3.87
N SER A 83 0.42 -1.38 4.05
CA SER A 83 1.71 -1.74 3.45
C SER A 83 2.83 -1.52 4.45
N ASP A 84 3.93 -2.26 4.30
CA ASP A 84 5.15 -1.99 5.07
C ASP A 84 5.98 -0.85 4.44
N ASP A 85 5.71 -0.53 3.16
CA ASP A 85 6.40 0.51 2.40
C ASP A 85 5.83 1.92 2.67
N TYR A 86 4.60 2.01 3.18
CA TYR A 86 3.83 3.24 3.35
C TYR A 86 3.18 3.30 4.73
N THR A 87 2.91 4.50 5.23
CA THR A 87 2.20 4.67 6.50
C THR A 87 0.69 4.71 6.31
N GLY A 88 -0.05 4.39 7.38
CA GLY A 88 -1.50 4.44 7.39
C GLY A 88 -2.19 3.20 6.81
N GLN A 89 -3.52 3.27 6.77
CA GLN A 89 -4.39 2.21 6.24
C GLN A 89 -5.44 2.86 5.34
N VAL A 90 -5.85 2.14 4.31
CA VAL A 90 -6.82 2.63 3.32
C VAL A 90 -7.94 1.61 3.17
N ASN A 91 -9.18 2.10 3.17
CA ASN A 91 -10.33 1.28 2.84
C ASN A 91 -10.54 1.27 1.32
N VAL A 92 -10.74 0.07 0.78
CA VAL A 92 -11.09 -0.18 -0.61
C VAL A 92 -12.47 -0.80 -0.69
N THR A 93 -13.17 -0.57 -1.80
CA THR A 93 -14.51 -1.07 -2.05
C THR A 93 -14.55 -1.90 -3.33
N PHE A 94 -15.43 -2.90 -3.37
CA PHE A 94 -15.59 -3.79 -4.52
C PHE A 94 -16.97 -4.46 -4.50
N THR A 95 -17.33 -5.07 -5.63
CA THR A 95 -18.45 -6.01 -5.74
C THR A 95 -17.91 -7.40 -6.05
N VAL A 96 -18.60 -8.44 -5.59
CA VAL A 96 -18.19 -9.83 -5.86
C VAL A 96 -19.12 -10.43 -6.90
N LYS A 97 -18.54 -11.01 -7.95
CA LYS A 97 -19.26 -11.90 -8.86
C LYS A 97 -18.82 -13.35 -8.69
N PRO A 98 -19.76 -14.30 -8.79
CA PRO A 98 -19.41 -15.70 -8.73
C PRO A 98 -18.58 -16.05 -9.96
N LYS A 99 -17.48 -16.77 -9.76
CA LYS A 99 -16.73 -17.37 -10.86
C LYS A 99 -17.64 -18.41 -11.49
N GLU A 100 -18.10 -18.15 -12.72
CA GLU A 100 -18.84 -19.15 -13.47
C GLU A 100 -17.97 -20.41 -13.58
N VAL A 101 -18.42 -21.47 -12.92
CA VAL A 101 -17.84 -22.79 -13.11
C VAL A 101 -18.40 -23.26 -14.44
N SER A 102 -17.66 -23.07 -15.52
CA SER A 102 -17.98 -23.69 -16.81
C SER A 102 -18.20 -25.18 -16.56
N LYS A 103 -19.45 -25.63 -16.65
CA LYS A 103 -19.82 -27.04 -16.64
C LYS A 103 -19.26 -27.63 -17.95
N VAL A 104 -18.13 -28.32 -17.85
CA VAL A 104 -17.60 -29.17 -18.94
C VAL A 104 -18.08 -30.58 -18.71
#